data_AF-A0A961HIK0-F1
#
_entry.id   AF-A0A961HIK0-F1
#
_cell.length_a   1.000
_cell.length_b   1.000
_cell.length_c   1.000
_cell.angle_alpha   90.00
_cell.angle_beta   90.00
_cell.angle_gamma   90.00
#
_symmetry.space_group_name_H-M   'P 1'
#
loop_
_entity.id
_entity.type
_entity.pdbx_description
1 polymer ?
#
loop_
_entity_poly.entity_id
_entity_poly.type
_entity_poly.pdbx_seq_one_letter_code
_entity_poly.pdbx_strand_id
1 'polypeptide(L)'
;MGTLVIIAVLLVIVGAVAVAAALILMLRKSSRTQLQQSAQLYPGKMIEAPDGWALGHSPEARLFRRIRDAVTPLHNATGTDISLIDGRVQIELTVDDVAQRLVTLSTVDRAVAQPVLDRAEWWVAALESVSGKLILGRRLEVGELEQVTKQNPFS
;
A
#
# COMPACT_ATOMS: atom_id res chain seq x y z
N MET A 1 13.85 -25.57 52.09
CA MET A 1 14.49 -25.76 50.76
C MET A 1 13.49 -26.11 49.67
N GLY A 2 12.62 -27.13 49.83
CA GLY A 2 11.68 -27.53 48.76
C GLY A 2 10.63 -26.48 48.35
N THR A 3 10.07 -25.73 49.30
CA THR A 3 9.04 -24.71 49.02
C THR A 3 9.56 -23.53 48.17
N LEU A 4 10.80 -23.09 48.41
CA LEU A 4 11.43 -22.02 47.63
C LEU A 4 11.72 -22.42 46.18
N VAL A 5 12.10 -23.69 45.96
CA VAL A 5 12.32 -24.23 44.61
C VAL A 5 11.02 -24.32 43.82
N ILE A 6 9.92 -24.75 44.47
CA ILE A 6 8.60 -24.82 43.83
C ILE A 6 8.10 -23.44 43.41
N ILE A 7 8.27 -22.42 44.28
CA ILE A 7 7.88 -21.03 43.97
C ILE A 7 8.71 -20.47 42.82
N ALA A 8 10.02 -20.72 42.80
CA ALA A 8 10.89 -20.28 41.71
C ALA A 8 10.49 -20.91 40.37
N VAL A 9 10.18 -22.22 40.34
CA VAL A 9 9.74 -22.91 39.12
C VAL A 9 8.39 -22.37 38.63
N LEU A 10 7.43 -22.12 39.53
CA LEU A 10 6.14 -21.54 39.18
C LEU A 10 6.28 -20.14 38.57
N LEU A 11 7.14 -19.29 39.12
CA LEU A 11 7.39 -17.95 38.58
C LEU A 11 8.00 -17.97 37.18
N VAL A 12 8.92 -18.91 36.91
CA VAL A 12 9.52 -19.08 35.58
C VAL A 12 8.46 -19.54 34.57
N ILE A 13 7.59 -20.47 34.95
CA ILE A 13 6.52 -20.97 34.06
C ILE A 13 5.51 -19.86 33.76
N VAL A 14 5.05 -19.12 34.77
CA VAL A 14 4.11 -18.00 34.59
C VAL A 14 4.73 -16.90 33.72
N GLY A 15 6.01 -16.58 33.94
CA GLY A 15 6.76 -15.64 33.11
C GLY A 15 6.85 -16.10 31.65
N ALA A 16 7.16 -17.37 31.41
CA ALA A 16 7.25 -17.93 30.06
C ALA A 16 5.89 -17.91 29.33
N VAL A 17 4.79 -18.23 30.03
CA VAL A 17 3.43 -18.20 29.46
C VAL A 17 3.00 -16.77 29.13
N ALA A 18 3.32 -15.79 29.99
CA ALA A 18 3.00 -14.39 29.75
C ALA A 18 3.75 -13.83 28.52
N VAL A 19 5.03 -14.17 28.35
CA VAL A 19 5.84 -13.77 27.19
C VAL A 19 5.30 -14.41 25.90
N ALA A 20 4.95 -15.70 25.93
CA ALA A 20 4.36 -16.39 24.78
C ALA A 20 3.01 -15.79 24.38
N ALA A 21 2.14 -15.48 25.34
CA ALA A 21 0.84 -14.85 25.08
C ALA A 21 0.99 -13.43 24.48
N ALA A 22 1.95 -12.64 24.97
CA ALA A 22 2.25 -11.32 24.43
C ALA A 22 2.74 -11.38 22.98
N LEU A 23 3.62 -12.33 22.65
CA LEU A 23 4.10 -12.55 21.28
C LEU A 23 2.96 -12.95 20.32
N ILE A 24 2.07 -13.85 20.75
CA ILE A 24 0.91 -14.27 19.95
C ILE A 24 -0.07 -13.11 19.71
N LEU A 25 -0.33 -12.28 20.73
CA LEU A 25 -1.16 -11.09 20.61
C LEU A 25 -0.55 -10.05 19.67
N MET A 26 0.77 -9.86 19.71
CA MET A 26 1.49 -8.94 18.83
C MET A 26 1.45 -9.41 17.36
N LEU A 27 1.61 -10.71 17.11
CA LEU A 27 1.47 -11.32 15.79
C LEU A 27 0.04 -11.16 15.22
N ARG A 28 -0.99 -11.38 16.06
CA ARG A 28 -2.39 -11.21 15.67
C ARG A 28 -2.76 -9.76 15.36
N LYS A 29 -2.27 -8.79 16.13
CA LYS A 29 -2.52 -7.36 15.90
C LYS A 29 -1.88 -6.89 14.59
N SER A 30 -0.64 -7.32 14.34
CA SER A 30 0.08 -7.04 13.10
C SER A 30 -0.66 -7.59 11.87
N SER A 31 -1.23 -8.79 11.98
CA SER A 31 -1.98 -9.42 10.88
C SER A 31 -3.21 -8.62 10.47
N ARG A 32 -4.00 -8.13 11.44
CA ARG A 32 -5.22 -7.33 11.15
C ARG A 32 -4.91 -5.96 10.58
N THR A 33 -3.87 -5.29 11.08
CA THR A 33 -3.44 -4.00 10.52
C THR A 33 -2.94 -4.15 9.08
N GLN A 34 -2.24 -5.25 8.78
CA GLN A 34 -1.73 -5.51 7.43
C GLN A 34 -2.87 -5.80 6.43
N LEU A 35 -3.92 -6.53 6.86
CA LEU A 35 -5.11 -6.77 6.05
C LEU A 35 -5.92 -5.49 5.77
N GLN A 36 -6.02 -4.60 6.77
CA GLN A 36 -6.67 -3.29 6.55
C GLN A 36 -5.84 -2.39 5.65
N GLN A 37 -4.51 -2.43 5.78
CA GLN A 37 -3.60 -1.68 4.92
C GLN A 37 -3.54 -2.22 3.50
N SER A 38 -3.80 -3.50 3.26
CA SER A 38 -3.87 -4.07 1.90
C SER A 38 -5.13 -3.65 1.16
N ALA A 39 -6.23 -3.40 1.88
CA ALA A 39 -7.49 -2.93 1.31
C ALA A 39 -7.59 -1.39 1.21
N GLN A 40 -6.56 -0.65 1.62
CA GLN A 40 -6.58 0.81 1.63
C GLN A 40 -5.55 1.37 0.66
N LEU A 41 -6.02 2.15 -0.32
CA LEU A 41 -5.16 2.80 -1.33
C LEU A 41 -4.54 4.10 -0.83
N TYR A 42 -5.28 4.87 -0.02
CA TYR A 42 -4.81 6.03 0.73
C TYR A 42 -5.83 6.33 1.84
N PRO A 43 -5.52 7.20 2.82
CA PRO A 43 -6.44 7.50 3.91
C PRO A 43 -7.86 7.82 3.41
N GLY A 44 -8.87 7.10 3.91
CA GLY A 44 -10.27 7.26 3.49
C GLY A 44 -10.69 6.55 2.19
N LYS A 45 -9.76 6.05 1.36
CA LYS A 45 -10.09 5.33 0.11
C LYS A 45 -9.79 3.84 0.22
N MET A 46 -10.85 3.04 0.29
CA MET A 46 -10.76 1.58 0.28
C MET A 46 -10.89 1.04 -1.14
N ILE A 47 -10.08 0.02 -1.46
CA ILE A 47 -10.19 -0.83 -2.64
C ILE A 47 -10.17 -2.27 -2.15
N GLU A 48 -11.14 -3.07 -2.58
CA GLU A 48 -11.26 -4.47 -2.19
C GLU A 48 -10.18 -5.31 -2.89
N ALA A 49 -8.96 -5.21 -2.38
CA ALA A 49 -7.83 -6.02 -2.81
C ALA A 49 -7.95 -7.45 -2.25
N PRO A 50 -7.52 -8.48 -3.00
CA PRO A 50 -7.49 -9.85 -2.50
C PRO A 50 -6.70 -9.99 -1.19
N ASP A 51 -7.20 -10.78 -0.24
CA ASP A 51 -6.58 -10.99 1.08
C ASP A 51 -5.10 -11.40 1.00
N GLY A 52 -4.74 -12.15 -0.05
CA GLY A 52 -3.38 -12.60 -0.30
C GLY A 52 -2.38 -11.48 -0.61
N TRP A 53 -2.82 -10.26 -0.90
CA TRP A 53 -1.93 -9.14 -1.23
C TRP A 53 -1.22 -8.54 -0.02
N ALA A 54 -1.79 -8.65 1.18
CA ALA A 54 -1.19 -8.11 2.41
C ALA A 54 0.24 -8.63 2.65
N LEU A 55 0.47 -9.90 2.33
CA LEU A 55 1.75 -10.60 2.49
C LEU A 55 2.27 -11.17 1.16
N GLY A 56 1.57 -10.91 0.06
CA GLY A 56 1.81 -11.49 -1.25
C GLY A 56 2.94 -10.81 -2.03
N HIS A 57 3.59 -11.60 -2.88
CA HIS A 57 4.65 -11.14 -3.78
C HIS A 57 4.18 -11.11 -5.25
N SER A 58 2.87 -11.22 -5.51
CA SER A 58 2.35 -11.09 -6.86
C SER A 58 2.73 -9.72 -7.43
N PRO A 59 2.95 -9.61 -8.76
CA PRO A 59 3.26 -8.33 -9.38
C PRO A 59 2.20 -7.27 -9.08
N GLU A 60 0.91 -7.64 -9.09
CA GLU A 60 -0.22 -6.75 -8.79
C GLU A 60 -0.12 -6.20 -7.36
N ALA A 61 0.14 -7.07 -6.37
CA ALA A 61 0.28 -6.65 -4.98
C ALA A 61 1.48 -5.73 -4.76
N ARG A 62 2.55 -5.87 -5.57
CA ARG A 62 3.70 -4.96 -5.55
C ARG A 62 3.33 -3.60 -6.16
N LEU A 63 2.70 -3.59 -7.33
CA LEU A 63 2.25 -2.37 -8.00
C LEU A 63 1.25 -1.59 -7.14
N PHE A 64 0.25 -2.26 -6.57
CA PHE A 64 -0.74 -1.63 -5.70
C PHE A 64 -0.09 -0.95 -4.48
N ARG A 65 0.87 -1.61 -3.82
CA ARG A 65 1.62 -1.01 -2.71
C ARG A 65 2.41 0.22 -3.15
N ARG A 66 3.11 0.15 -4.29
CA ARG A 66 3.87 1.28 -4.82
C ARG A 66 2.98 2.48 -5.15
N ILE A 67 1.82 2.22 -5.77
CA ILE A 67 0.81 3.25 -6.04
C ILE A 67 0.36 3.90 -4.73
N ARG A 68 -0.02 3.09 -3.72
CA ARG A 68 -0.40 3.57 -2.39
C ARG A 68 0.70 4.43 -1.77
N ASP A 69 1.95 3.95 -1.81
CA ASP A 69 3.08 4.62 -1.17
C ASP A 69 3.43 5.95 -1.91
N ALA A 70 3.19 6.04 -3.22
CA ALA A 70 3.36 7.26 -4.01
C ALA A 70 2.23 8.29 -3.79
N VAL A 71 0.98 7.82 -3.65
CA VAL A 71 -0.20 8.71 -3.56
C VAL A 71 -0.52 9.11 -2.12
N THR A 72 -0.17 8.32 -1.11
CA THR A 72 -0.48 8.63 0.30
C THR A 72 0.16 9.94 0.78
N PRO A 73 1.47 10.19 0.56
CA PRO A 73 2.08 11.44 0.98
C PRO A 73 1.56 12.62 0.16
N LEU A 74 1.23 12.39 -1.12
CA LEU A 74 0.52 13.35 -1.93
C LEU A 74 -0.77 13.69 -1.19
N HIS A 75 -1.71 12.75 -1.02
CA HIS A 75 -3.01 12.91 -0.33
C HIS A 75 -2.92 13.74 0.96
N ASN A 76 -1.91 13.48 1.80
CA ASN A 76 -1.72 14.18 3.07
C ASN A 76 -1.13 15.60 2.96
N ALA A 77 -0.53 15.96 1.83
CA ALA A 77 0.06 17.29 1.66
C ALA A 77 -1.03 18.38 1.56
N THR A 78 -1.01 19.29 2.53
CA THR A 78 -1.92 20.43 2.64
C THR A 78 -1.40 21.61 1.80
N GLY A 79 -1.77 21.65 0.52
CA GLY A 79 -1.50 22.79 -0.37
C GLY A 79 -2.68 23.77 -0.42
N THR A 80 -2.40 25.07 -0.43
CA THR A 80 -3.41 26.14 -0.64
C THR A 80 -3.50 26.62 -2.09
N ASP A 81 -2.62 26.15 -2.97
CA ASP A 81 -2.64 26.48 -4.40
C ASP A 81 -3.70 25.65 -5.14
N ILE A 82 -4.69 26.32 -5.73
CA ILE A 82 -5.81 25.72 -6.46
C ILE A 82 -5.33 24.83 -7.61
N SER A 83 -4.25 25.22 -8.30
CA SER A 83 -3.72 24.44 -9.42
C SER A 83 -3.10 23.10 -8.97
N LEU A 84 -2.54 23.06 -7.76
CA LEU A 84 -2.04 21.84 -7.14
C LEU A 84 -3.17 20.95 -6.63
N ILE A 85 -4.31 21.53 -6.25
CA ILE A 85 -5.50 20.79 -5.84
C ILE A 85 -6.09 20.04 -7.05
N ASP A 86 -6.28 20.70 -8.18
CA ASP A 86 -6.84 20.06 -9.38
C ASP A 86 -5.95 18.93 -9.90
N GLY A 87 -4.62 19.17 -9.98
CA GLY A 87 -3.66 18.15 -10.42
C GLY A 87 -3.64 16.92 -9.50
N ARG A 88 -3.74 17.13 -8.19
CA ARG A 88 -3.88 16.06 -7.20
C ARG A 88 -5.15 15.25 -7.41
N VAL A 89 -6.30 15.92 -7.57
CA VAL A 89 -7.59 15.23 -7.73
C VAL A 89 -7.56 14.36 -8.99
N GLN A 90 -7.00 14.86 -10.09
CA GLN A 90 -6.83 14.07 -11.31
C GLN A 90 -5.94 12.85 -11.09
N ILE A 91 -4.81 13.00 -10.39
CA ILE A 91 -3.94 11.87 -10.03
C ILE A 91 -4.69 10.85 -9.17
N GLU A 92 -5.42 11.28 -8.13
CA GLU A 92 -6.18 10.39 -7.25
C GLU A 92 -7.24 9.59 -8.04
N LEU A 93 -7.94 10.24 -8.98
CA LEU A 93 -8.92 9.57 -9.85
C LEU A 93 -8.27 8.54 -10.78
N THR A 94 -7.15 8.88 -11.43
CA THR A 94 -6.44 7.94 -12.31
C THR A 94 -5.89 6.75 -11.51
N VAL A 95 -5.31 7.03 -10.34
CA VAL A 95 -4.77 6.00 -9.43
C VAL A 95 -5.86 5.05 -8.95
N ASP A 96 -7.06 5.55 -8.65
CA ASP A 96 -8.21 4.71 -8.27
C ASP A 96 -8.59 3.73 -9.38
N ASP A 97 -8.74 4.21 -10.63
CA ASP A 97 -9.07 3.34 -11.78
C ASP A 97 -7.98 2.29 -12.03
N VAL A 98 -6.70 2.69 -12.02
CA VAL A 98 -5.57 1.78 -12.21
C VAL A 98 -5.55 0.71 -11.11
N ALA A 99 -5.76 1.10 -9.86
CA ALA A 99 -5.75 0.19 -8.73
C ALA A 99 -6.92 -0.81 -8.77
N GLN A 100 -8.12 -0.39 -9.17
CA GLN A 100 -9.26 -1.29 -9.39
C GLN A 100 -8.99 -2.28 -10.52
N ARG A 101 -8.36 -1.83 -11.61
CA ARG A 101 -7.99 -2.71 -12.73
C ARG A 101 -6.93 -3.72 -12.35
N LEU A 102 -5.97 -3.38 -11.49
CA LEU A 102 -5.01 -4.34 -10.94
C LEU A 102 -5.71 -5.45 -10.15
N VAL A 103 -6.75 -5.12 -9.39
CA VAL A 103 -7.57 -6.12 -8.69
C VAL A 103 -8.24 -7.05 -9.70
N THR A 104 -8.87 -6.50 -10.73
CA THR A 104 -9.48 -7.30 -11.80
C THR A 104 -8.45 -8.20 -12.49
N LEU A 105 -7.27 -7.66 -12.83
CA LEU A 105 -6.19 -8.42 -13.47
C LEU A 105 -5.71 -9.60 -12.63
N SER A 106 -5.77 -9.51 -11.31
CA SER A 106 -5.33 -10.60 -10.44
C SER A 106 -6.19 -11.86 -10.51
N THR A 107 -7.38 -11.76 -11.12
CA THR A 107 -8.27 -12.89 -11.40
C THR A 107 -8.05 -13.51 -12.78
N VAL A 108 -7.24 -12.86 -13.62
CA VAL A 108 -6.92 -13.28 -14.99
C VAL A 108 -5.67 -14.15 -14.98
N ASP A 109 -5.56 -15.05 -15.96
CA ASP A 109 -4.35 -15.86 -16.14
C ASP A 109 -3.09 -14.99 -16.31
N ARG A 110 -2.00 -15.43 -15.67
CA ARG A 110 -0.75 -14.66 -15.59
C ARG A 110 -0.18 -14.35 -16.97
N ALA A 111 -0.22 -15.29 -17.91
CA ALA A 111 0.38 -15.11 -19.24
C ALA A 111 -0.35 -14.03 -20.03
N VAL A 112 -1.67 -13.92 -19.86
CA VAL A 112 -2.50 -12.90 -20.51
C VAL A 112 -2.29 -11.54 -19.86
N ALA A 113 -2.15 -11.49 -18.54
CA ALA A 113 -2.04 -10.26 -17.80
C ALA A 113 -0.63 -9.63 -17.82
N GLN A 114 0.43 -10.41 -18.11
CA GLN A 114 1.82 -9.93 -18.06
C GLN A 114 2.13 -8.70 -18.93
N PRO A 115 1.73 -8.62 -20.20
CA PRO A 115 2.04 -7.44 -21.04
C PRO A 115 1.40 -6.15 -20.51
N VAL A 116 0.26 -6.28 -19.83
CA VAL A 116 -0.44 -5.15 -19.23
C VAL A 116 0.27 -4.71 -17.94
N LEU A 117 0.75 -5.67 -17.13
CA LEU A 117 1.56 -5.35 -15.96
C LEU A 117 2.87 -4.64 -16.31
N ASP A 118 3.51 -5.03 -17.41
CA ASP A 118 4.76 -4.39 -17.85
C ASP A 118 4.52 -2.91 -18.21
N ARG A 119 3.35 -2.59 -18.80
CA ARG A 119 2.94 -1.19 -19.01
C ARG A 119 2.62 -0.48 -17.70
N ALA A 120 1.93 -1.15 -16.79
CA ALA A 120 1.61 -0.60 -15.47
C ALA A 120 2.88 -0.29 -14.66
N GLU A 121 3.93 -1.10 -14.76
CA GLU A 121 5.23 -0.88 -14.12
C GLU A 121 5.85 0.46 -14.53
N TRP A 122 5.88 0.75 -15.83
CA TRP A 122 6.37 2.03 -16.35
C TRP A 122 5.51 3.20 -15.86
N TRP A 123 4.19 3.05 -15.88
CA TRP A 123 3.27 4.11 -15.43
C TRP A 123 3.43 4.40 -13.93
N VAL A 124 3.59 3.38 -13.09
CA VAL A 124 3.85 3.55 -11.65
C VAL A 124 5.17 4.27 -11.41
N ALA A 125 6.22 3.99 -12.20
CA ALA A 125 7.47 4.73 -12.10
C ALA A 125 7.29 6.23 -12.44
N ALA A 126 6.47 6.56 -13.44
CA ALA A 126 6.13 7.95 -13.76
C ALA A 126 5.35 8.63 -12.63
N LEU A 127 4.36 7.94 -12.05
CA LEU A 127 3.60 8.40 -10.88
C LEU A 127 4.53 8.69 -9.69
N GLU A 128 5.44 7.78 -9.35
CA GLU A 128 6.40 7.95 -8.26
C GLU A 128 7.29 9.19 -8.46
N SER A 129 7.75 9.43 -9.70
CA SER A 129 8.52 10.62 -10.06
C SER A 129 7.72 11.91 -9.84
N VAL A 130 6.48 11.95 -10.34
CA VAL A 130 5.57 13.10 -10.19
C VAL A 130 5.25 13.36 -8.72
N SER A 131 4.87 12.32 -7.96
CA SER A 131 4.63 12.41 -6.53
C SER A 131 5.86 12.92 -5.77
N GLY A 132 7.05 12.38 -6.06
CA GLY A 132 8.30 12.81 -5.44
C GLY A 132 8.61 14.29 -5.70
N LYS A 133 8.33 14.80 -6.90
CA LYS A 133 8.47 16.23 -7.23
C LYS A 133 7.46 17.10 -6.46
N LEU A 134 6.20 16.70 -6.41
CA LEU A 134 5.14 17.41 -5.68
C LEU A 134 5.44 17.51 -4.19
N ILE A 135 5.84 16.39 -3.56
CA ILE A 135 6.18 16.34 -2.14
C ILE A 135 7.35 17.27 -1.80
N LEU A 136 8.34 17.37 -2.70
CA LEU A 136 9.50 18.25 -2.52
C LEU A 136 9.22 19.71 -2.89
N GLY A 137 7.97 20.08 -3.21
CA GLY A 137 7.61 21.42 -3.65
C GLY A 137 8.26 21.84 -4.97
N ARG A 138 8.74 20.87 -5.77
CA ARG A 138 9.32 21.14 -7.08
C ARG A 138 8.21 21.38 -8.09
N ARG A 139 8.44 22.34 -8.98
CA ARG A 139 7.54 22.59 -10.10
C ARG A 139 7.49 21.36 -10.99
N LEU A 140 6.28 20.88 -11.25
CA LEU A 140 6.03 19.88 -12.29
C LEU A 140 5.98 20.56 -13.65
N GLU A 141 6.53 19.91 -14.66
CA GLU A 141 6.26 20.30 -16.04
C GLU A 141 4.87 19.79 -16.44
N VAL A 142 4.13 20.59 -17.22
CA VAL A 142 2.74 20.26 -17.63
C VAL A 142 2.68 18.89 -18.32
N GLY A 143 3.72 18.52 -19.07
CA GLY A 143 3.81 17.23 -19.75
C GLY A 143 3.90 16.02 -18.80
N GLU A 144 4.41 16.18 -17.58
CA GLU A 144 4.59 15.06 -16.63
C GLU A 144 3.27 14.70 -15.94
N LEU A 145 2.48 15.72 -15.59
CA LEU A 145 1.11 15.51 -15.10
C LEU A 145 0.23 14.90 -16.19
N GLU A 146 0.34 15.42 -17.41
CA GLU A 146 -0.40 14.91 -18.55
C GLU A 146 -0.04 13.45 -18.85
N GLN A 147 1.25 13.09 -18.74
CA GLN A 147 1.70 11.71 -18.91
C GLN A 147 1.02 10.77 -17.92
N VAL A 148 1.03 11.08 -16.62
CA VAL A 148 0.43 10.21 -15.60
C VAL A 148 -1.09 10.17 -15.72
N THR A 149 -1.74 11.30 -16.00
CA THR A 149 -3.22 11.39 -16.02
C THR A 149 -3.84 10.89 -17.33
N LYS A 150 -3.16 11.07 -18.48
CA LYS A 150 -3.70 10.65 -19.79
C LYS A 150 -3.18 9.30 -20.27
N GLN A 151 -1.99 8.86 -19.86
CA GLN A 151 -1.44 7.57 -20.29
C GLN A 151 -1.78 6.45 -19.32
N ASN A 152 -3.07 6.25 -19.07
CA ASN A 152 -3.53 5.13 -18.26
C ASN A 152 -3.04 3.80 -18.88
N PRO A 153 -2.33 2.94 -18.13
CA PRO A 153 -1.70 1.72 -18.66
C PRO A 153 -2.69 0.67 -19.16
N PHE A 154 -3.99 0.86 -18.85
CA PHE A 154 -5.10 -0.01 -19.22
C PHE A 154 -6.05 0.60 -20.27
N SER A 155 -5.77 1.81 -20.76
CA SER A 155 -6.52 2.45 -21.84
C SER A 155 -6.07 1.99 -23.22
#